data_AF-R7HM38-F1
#
_entry.id   AF-R7HM38-F1
#
_cell.length_a   1.000
_cell.length_b   1.000
_cell.length_c   1.000
_cell.angle_alpha   90.00
_cell.angle_beta   90.00
_cell.angle_gamma   90.00
#
_symmetry.space_group_name_H-M   'P 1'
#
loop_
_entity.id
_entity.type
_entity.pdbx_description
1 polymer ?
#
loop_
_entity_poly.entity_id
_entity_poly.type
_entity_poly.pdbx_seq_one_letter_code
_entity_poly.pdbx_strand_id
1 'polypeptide(L)'
;MDNIIEKTKALINAFEDSDLIKNLDHYKMIVIKNQELLELINKYNNSNDDYEKVSLKIKINSYEEYKEYMKYYNKLFYYVMDVNKRFKKYTDVRGCHK
;
A
#
# COMPACT_ATOMS: atom_id res chain seq x y z
N MET A 1 -0.62 -9.91 -28.21
CA MET A 1 -1.20 -8.99 -27.19
C MET A 1 -1.97 -9.81 -26.15
N ASP A 2 -2.76 -10.79 -26.58
CA ASP A 2 -3.57 -11.66 -25.72
C ASP A 2 -2.79 -12.39 -24.63
N ASN A 3 -1.62 -12.98 -24.93
CA ASN A 3 -0.79 -13.64 -23.93
C ASN A 3 -0.32 -12.68 -22.81
N ILE A 4 -0.02 -11.42 -23.14
CA ILE A 4 0.38 -10.43 -22.12
C ILE A 4 -0.82 -10.12 -21.22
N ILE A 5 -2.01 -9.91 -21.81
CA ILE A 5 -3.25 -9.64 -21.07
C ILE A 5 -3.61 -10.82 -20.16
N GLU A 6 -3.53 -12.06 -20.65
CA GLU A 6 -3.76 -13.29 -19.89
C GLU A 6 -2.84 -13.37 -18.66
N LYS A 7 -1.53 -13.12 -18.86
CA LYS A 7 -0.55 -13.15 -17.76
C LYS A 7 -0.78 -12.02 -16.75
N THR A 8 -1.19 -10.83 -17.21
CA THR A 8 -1.56 -9.73 -16.31
C THR A 8 -2.78 -10.08 -15.47
N LYS A 9 -3.82 -10.68 -16.05
CA LYS A 9 -5.00 -11.16 -15.30
C LYS A 9 -4.62 -12.21 -14.26
N ALA A 10 -3.78 -13.18 -14.64
CA ALA A 10 -3.30 -14.21 -13.72
C ALA A 10 -2.52 -13.61 -12.53
N LEU A 11 -1.71 -12.57 -12.77
CA LEU A 11 -1.02 -11.84 -11.71
C LEU A 11 -2.00 -11.11 -10.77
N ILE A 12 -3.01 -10.43 -11.32
CA ILE A 12 -4.04 -9.75 -10.53
C ILE A 12 -4.78 -10.75 -9.64
N ASN A 13 -5.28 -11.84 -10.20
CA ASN A 13 -5.98 -12.88 -9.44
C ASN A 13 -5.09 -13.45 -8.33
N ALA A 14 -3.81 -13.69 -8.61
CA ALA A 14 -2.88 -14.19 -7.60
C ALA A 14 -2.68 -13.21 -6.43
N PHE A 15 -2.73 -11.89 -6.68
CA PHE A 15 -2.75 -10.89 -5.61
C PHE A 15 -4.08 -10.90 -4.86
N GLU A 16 -5.21 -10.87 -5.54
CA GLU A 16 -6.54 -10.86 -4.93
C GLU A 16 -6.78 -12.09 -4.03
N ASP A 17 -6.34 -13.27 -4.46
CA ASP A 17 -6.47 -14.51 -3.71
C ASP A 17 -5.46 -14.63 -2.56
N SER A 18 -4.42 -13.78 -2.53
CA SER A 18 -3.37 -13.87 -1.54
C SER A 18 -3.82 -13.45 -0.15
N ASP A 19 -3.23 -14.10 0.87
CA ASP A 19 -3.42 -13.69 2.27
C ASP A 19 -2.95 -12.25 2.51
N LEU A 20 -2.07 -11.71 1.66
CA LEU A 20 -1.63 -10.32 1.77
C LEU A 20 -2.80 -9.36 1.58
N ILE A 21 -3.57 -9.50 0.49
CA ILE A 21 -4.70 -8.61 0.19
C ILE A 21 -5.84 -8.87 1.19
N LYS A 22 -6.14 -10.13 1.49
CA LYS A 22 -7.15 -10.50 2.50
C LYS A 22 -6.86 -9.87 3.87
N ASN A 23 -5.62 -9.96 4.36
CA ASN A 23 -5.23 -9.35 5.63
C ASN A 23 -5.23 -7.82 5.55
N LEU A 24 -4.76 -7.24 4.44
CA LEU A 24 -4.80 -5.80 4.24
C LEU A 24 -6.23 -5.25 4.33
N ASP A 25 -7.18 -5.89 3.64
CA ASP A 25 -8.59 -5.51 3.70
C ASP A 25 -9.20 -5.73 5.08
N HIS A 26 -8.86 -6.84 5.74
CA HIS A 26 -9.30 -7.11 7.11
C HIS A 26 -8.91 -5.99 8.08
N TYR A 27 -7.62 -5.63 8.15
CA TYR A 27 -7.14 -4.59 9.06
C TYR A 27 -7.61 -3.19 8.65
N LYS A 28 -7.72 -2.92 7.34
CA LYS A 28 -8.33 -1.69 6.83
C LYS A 28 -9.76 -1.52 7.37
N MET A 29 -10.57 -2.57 7.35
CA MET A 29 -11.93 -2.52 7.87
C MET A 29 -11.97 -2.28 9.39
N ILE A 30 -11.00 -2.80 10.15
CA ILE A 30 -10.89 -2.52 11.59
C ILE A 30 -10.53 -1.05 11.82
N VAL A 31 -9.54 -0.52 11.09
CA VAL A 31 -9.14 0.90 11.17
C VAL A 31 -10.31 1.82 10.84
N ILE A 32 -11.06 1.54 9.76
CA ILE A 32 -12.22 2.35 9.36
C ILE A 32 -13.35 2.31 10.40
N LYS A 33 -13.48 1.22 11.15
CA LYS A 33 -14.48 1.11 12.23
C LYS A 33 -14.03 1.80 13.52
N ASN A 34 -12.76 2.15 13.67
CA ASN A 34 -12.25 2.88 14.83
C ASN A 34 -12.35 4.39 14.60
N GLN A 35 -13.42 4.98 15.12
CA GLN A 35 -13.72 6.41 14.99
C GLN A 35 -12.62 7.31 15.57
N GLU A 36 -12.07 6.98 16.75
CA GLU A 36 -11.01 7.79 17.38
C GLU A 36 -9.75 7.80 16.51
N LEU A 37 -9.36 6.62 16.01
CA LEU A 37 -8.21 6.50 15.13
C LEU A 37 -8.40 7.28 13.82
N LEU A 38 -9.59 7.24 13.23
CA LEU A 38 -9.91 8.03 12.04
C LEU A 38 -9.80 9.54 12.30
N GLU A 39 -10.29 10.02 13.44
CA GLU A 39 -10.17 11.42 13.83
C GLU A 39 -8.70 11.85 13.98
N LEU A 40 -7.86 11.00 14.58
CA LEU A 40 -6.43 11.25 14.70
C LEU A 40 -5.74 11.30 13.33
N ILE A 41 -6.05 10.36 12.43
CA ILE A 41 -5.52 10.32 11.06
C ILE A 41 -5.94 11.57 10.28
N ASN A 42 -7.22 11.96 10.38
CA ASN A 42 -7.73 13.17 9.73
C ASN A 42 -7.04 14.42 10.26
N LYS A 43 -6.83 14.51 11.59
CA LYS A 43 -6.11 15.60 12.21
C LYS A 43 -4.66 15.65 11.73
N TYR A 44 -3.99 14.51 11.63
CA TYR A 44 -2.62 14.40 11.11
C TYR A 44 -2.51 14.91 9.66
N ASN A 45 -3.46 14.52 8.81
CA ASN A 45 -3.47 14.90 7.39
C ASN A 45 -3.74 16.40 7.18
N ASN A 46 -4.51 17.04 8.07
CA ASN A 46 -4.88 18.45 7.97
C ASN A 46 -3.98 19.39 8.77
N SER A 47 -3.10 18.86 9.62
CA SER A 47 -2.15 19.68 10.38
C SER A 47 -1.07 20.25 9.45
N ASN A 48 -0.66 21.49 9.70
CA ASN A 48 0.51 22.12 9.08
C ASN A 48 1.69 22.26 10.06
N ASP A 49 1.50 21.84 11.31
CA ASP A 49 2.49 21.92 12.36
C ASP A 49 3.29 20.60 12.43
N ASP A 50 4.61 20.70 12.22
CA ASP A 50 5.50 19.53 12.20
C ASP A 50 5.61 18.84 13.57
N TYR A 51 5.57 19.60 14.66
CA TYR A 51 5.62 19.04 16.02
C TYR A 51 4.34 18.29 16.35
N GLU A 52 3.19 18.86 16.00
CA GLU A 52 1.90 18.21 16.13
C GLU A 52 1.84 16.93 15.29
N LYS A 53 2.33 16.97 14.04
CA LYS A 53 2.42 15.78 13.18
C LYS A 53 3.24 14.65 13.80
N VAL A 54 4.37 14.96 14.42
CA VAL A 54 5.17 13.96 15.12
C VAL A 54 4.37 13.34 16.27
N SER A 55 3.73 14.16 17.10
CA SER A 55 2.93 13.69 18.24
C SER A 55 1.75 12.81 17.80
N LEU A 56 1.03 13.21 16.75
CA LEU A 56 -0.09 12.47 16.18
C LEU A 56 0.38 11.16 15.56
N LYS A 57 1.52 11.16 14.85
CA LYS A 57 2.09 9.94 14.28
C LYS A 57 2.46 8.92 15.37
N ILE A 58 3.00 9.36 16.50
CA ILE A 58 3.29 8.47 17.64
C ILE A 58 1.99 7.88 18.18
N LYS A 59 0.95 8.70 18.40
CA LYS A 59 -0.35 8.24 18.90
C LYS A 59 -1.05 7.29 17.91
N ILE A 60 -1.05 7.59 16.62
CA ILE A 60 -1.63 6.71 15.59
C ILE A 60 -0.90 5.36 15.55
N ASN A 61 0.43 5.35 15.63
CA ASN A 61 1.21 4.11 15.64
C ASN A 61 1.11 3.31 16.95
N SER A 62 0.47 3.82 18.01
CA SER A 62 0.20 3.00 19.19
C SER A 62 -0.96 2.02 18.98
N TYR A 63 -1.85 2.26 18.01
CA TYR A 63 -2.98 1.38 17.70
C TYR A 63 -2.51 0.12 16.97
N GLU A 64 -2.91 -1.05 17.46
CA GLU A 64 -2.46 -2.35 16.94
C GLU A 64 -2.99 -2.60 15.53
N GLU A 65 -4.27 -2.29 15.30
CA GLU A 65 -4.92 -2.37 14.02
C GLU A 65 -4.26 -1.50 12.95
N TYR A 66 -3.73 -0.33 13.33
CA TYR A 66 -3.01 0.55 12.43
C TYR A 66 -1.63 -0.02 12.10
N LYS A 67 -0.91 -0.56 13.09
CA LYS A 67 0.40 -1.20 12.87
C LYS A 67 0.28 -2.40 11.94
N GLU A 68 -0.69 -3.28 12.18
CA GLU A 68 -0.91 -4.44 11.32
C GLU A 68 -1.36 -4.01 9.92
N TYR A 69 -2.26 -3.03 9.79
CA TYR A 69 -2.59 -2.44 8.48
C TYR A 69 -1.33 -1.95 7.74
N MET A 70 -0.48 -1.15 8.41
CA MET A 70 0.74 -0.60 7.82
C MET A 70 1.75 -1.68 7.43
N LYS A 71 1.84 -2.78 8.18
CA LYS A 71 2.69 -3.92 7.86
C LYS A 71 2.30 -4.58 6.53
N TYR A 72 1.02 -4.88 6.32
CA TYR A 72 0.55 -5.46 5.06
C TYR A 72 0.61 -4.44 3.92
N TYR A 73 0.28 -3.18 4.18
CA TYR A 73 0.39 -2.10 3.19
C TYR A 73 1.83 -1.95 2.69
N ASN A 74 2.81 -1.90 3.60
CA ASN A 74 4.23 -1.78 3.25
C ASN A 74 4.71 -3.00 2.45
N LYS A 75 4.25 -4.21 2.82
CA LYS A 75 4.59 -5.43 2.07
C LYS A 75 4.05 -5.37 0.63
N LEU A 76 2.80 -4.92 0.44
CA LEU A 76 2.23 -4.71 -0.90
C LEU A 76 3.01 -3.65 -1.67
N PHE A 77 3.33 -2.52 -1.03
CA PHE A 77 4.12 -1.45 -1.63
C PHE A 77 5.47 -1.95 -2.16
N TYR A 78 6.20 -2.77 -1.39
CA TYR A 78 7.46 -3.35 -1.83
C TYR A 78 7.30 -4.29 -3.04
N TYR A 79 6.23 -5.09 -3.09
CA TYR A 79 5.96 -5.92 -4.27
C TYR A 79 5.67 -5.08 -5.51
N VAL A 80 4.81 -4.07 -5.40
CA VAL A 80 4.51 -3.15 -6.51
C VAL A 80 5.80 -2.44 -6.98
N MET A 81 6.65 -2.02 -6.04
CA MET A 81 7.92 -1.39 -6.37
C MET A 81 8.87 -2.35 -7.11
N ASP A 82 8.98 -3.62 -6.71
CA ASP A 82 9.83 -4.60 -7.43
C ASP A 82 9.28 -4.89 -8.83
N VAL A 83 7.95 -5.06 -8.96
CA VAL A 83 7.29 -5.24 -10.26
C VAL A 83 7.56 -4.05 -11.17
N ASN A 84 7.36 -2.83 -10.69
CA ASN A 84 7.63 -1.61 -11.45
C ASN A 84 9.10 -1.48 -11.84
N LYS A 85 10.03 -1.83 -10.93
CA LYS A 85 11.46 -1.84 -11.22
C LYS A 85 11.81 -2.82 -12.34
N ARG A 86 11.16 -3.99 -12.39
CA ARG A 86 11.32 -4.96 -13.48
C ARG A 86 10.76 -4.43 -14.78
N PHE A 87 9.55 -3.87 -14.78
CA PHE A 87 8.96 -3.26 -15.97
C PHE A 87 9.84 -2.14 -16.53
N LYS A 88 10.38 -1.30 -15.66
CA LYS A 88 11.30 -0.23 -16.05
C LYS A 88 12.52 -0.77 -16.82
N LYS A 89 13.08 -1.94 -16.48
CA LYS A 89 14.20 -2.54 -17.23
C LYS A 89 13.83 -2.86 -18.69
N TYR A 90 12.57 -3.17 -18.98
CA TYR A 90 12.10 -3.49 -20.32
C TYR A 90 11.68 -2.24 -21.11
N THR A 91 11.25 -1.17 -20.42
CA THR A 91 10.78 0.06 -21.06
C THR A 91 11.85 1.15 -21.15
N ASP A 92 12.86 1.12 -20.28
CA ASP A 92 13.98 2.09 -20.23
C ASP A 92 15.13 1.67 -21.15
N VAL A 93 14.80 1.22 -22.37
CA VAL A 93 15.75 1.03 -23.46
C VAL A 93 15.87 2.35 -24.22
N ARG A 94 16.95 3.09 -23.95
CA ARG A 94 17.30 4.28 -24.74
C ARG A 94 17.90 3.84 -26.06
N GLY A 95 17.09 3.86 -27.11
CA GLY A 95 17.51 3.66 -28.50
C GLY A 95 16.46 2.92 -29.31
N CYS A 96 16.09 3.47 -30.47
CA CYS A 96 15.37 2.70 -31.50
C CYS A 96 16.30 1.58 -31.96
N HIS A 97 15.96 0.31 -31.70
CA HIS A 97 16.62 -0.79 -32.36
C HIS A 97 16.27 -0.72 -33.86
N LYS A 98 17.30 -0.50 -34.69
CA LYS A 98 17.21 -0.57 -36.16
C LYS A 98 17.10 -2.02 -36.62
#